data_AF-A0AAV2YMZ8-F1
#
_entry.id   AF-A0AAV2YMZ8-F1
#
_cell.length_a   1.000
_cell.length_b   1.000
_cell.length_c   1.000
_cell.angle_alpha   90.00
_cell.angle_beta   90.00
_cell.angle_gamma   90.00
#
_symmetry.space_group_name_H-M   'P 1'
#
loop_
_entity.id
_entity.type
_entity.pdbx_description
1 polymer ?
#
loop_
_entity_poly.entity_id
_entity_poly.type
_entity_poly.pdbx_seq_one_letter_code
_entity_poly.pdbx_strand_id
1 'polypeptide(L)' 'MCRSSNTVGIMYRHIEWRGNAMCVVFAHMKNDQAGERRRDPRHIYANPLQPDVCPILGLAVL' A
#
# COMPACT_ATOMS: atom_id res chain seq x y z
N MET A 1 -4.76 7.03 -2.84
CA MET A 1 -4.03 8.27 -2.47
C MET A 1 -3.94 8.37 -0.95
N CYS A 2 -2.77 8.69 -0.41
CA CYS A 2 -2.53 8.84 1.04
C CYS A 2 -1.55 10.01 1.28
N ARG A 3 -1.41 10.45 2.53
CA ARG A 3 -0.46 11.52 2.89
C ARG A 3 0.94 10.92 3.02
N SER A 4 1.97 11.73 2.74
CA SER A 4 3.37 11.35 2.92
C SER A 4 3.66 10.80 4.32
N SER A 5 3.08 11.40 5.36
CA SER A 5 3.21 10.93 6.75
C SER A 5 2.71 9.49 6.95
N ASN A 6 1.68 9.05 6.22
CA ASN A 6 1.20 7.68 6.26
C ASN A 6 2.12 6.76 5.44
N THR A 7 2.62 7.24 4.30
CA THR A 7 3.53 6.48 3.41
C THR A 7 4.85 6.14 4.08
N VAL A 8 5.45 7.10 4.80
CA VAL A 8 6.74 6.91 5.50
C VAL A 8 6.66 5.84 6.59
N GLY A 9 5.48 5.59 7.16
CA GLY A 9 5.26 4.55 8.17
C GLY A 9 4.97 3.14 7.60
N ILE A 10 4.97 2.96 6.28
CA ILE A 10 4.76 1.64 5.67
C ILE A 10 5.99 0.77 5.94
N MET A 11 5.76 -0.47 6.37
CA MET A 11 6.79 -1.48 6.61
C MET A 11 6.46 -2.71 5.79
N TYR A 12 7.44 -3.59 5.55
CA TYR A 12 7.24 -4.82 4.79
C TYR A 12 6.06 -5.67 5.31
N ARG A 13 5.91 -5.80 6.63
CA ARG A 13 4.79 -6.51 7.27
C ARG A 13 3.40 -5.91 7.01
N HIS A 14 3.33 -4.68 6.51
CA HIS A 14 2.07 -4.01 6.14
C HIS A 14 1.68 -4.29 4.69
N ILE A 15 2.55 -4.97 3.94
CA ILE A 15 2.35 -5.33 2.53
C ILE A 15 2.00 -6.80 2.47
N GLU A 16 0.95 -7.13 1.73
CA GLU A 16 0.50 -8.50 1.51
C GLU A 16 -0.03 -8.64 0.09
N TRP A 17 -0.04 -9.86 -0.44
CA TRP A 17 -0.69 -10.14 -1.72
C TRP A 17 -2.07 -10.73 -1.48
N ARG A 18 -3.11 -10.19 -2.12
CA ARG A 18 -4.48 -10.73 -2.06
C ARG A 18 -5.05 -10.83 -3.46
N GLY A 19 -5.30 -12.07 -3.90
CA GLY A 19 -5.84 -12.35 -5.23
C GLY A 19 -4.91 -11.84 -6.33
N ASN A 20 -5.34 -10.80 -7.04
CA ASN A 20 -4.61 -10.17 -8.14
C ASN A 20 -4.04 -8.78 -7.79
N ALA A 21 -3.99 -8.42 -6.51
CA ALA A 21 -3.52 -7.11 -6.04
C ALA A 21 -2.47 -7.23 -4.94
N MET A 22 -1.48 -6.34 -5.00
CA MET A 22 -0.67 -6.00 -3.84
C MET A 22 -1.47 -5.09 -2.94
N CYS A 23 -1.49 -5.40 -1.65
CA CYS A 23 -2.31 -4.70 -0.66
C CYS A 23 -1.39 -4.05 0.36
N VAL A 24 -1.71 -2.80 0.73
CA VAL A 24 -1.00 -2.07 1.80
C VAL A 24 -1.98 -1.68 2.89
N VAL A 25 -1.66 -2.07 4.12
CA VAL A 25 -2.45 -1.76 5.31
C VAL A 25 -1.80 -0.63 6.11
N PHE A 26 -2.50 0.50 6.27
CA PHE A 26 -2.00 1.59 7.12
C PHE A 26 -2.31 1.32 8.60
N ALA A 27 -1.29 1.44 9.46
CA ALA A 27 -1.45 1.29 10.91
C ALA A 27 -2.23 2.47 11.54
N HIS A 28 -2.00 3.68 11.04
CA HIS A 28 -2.64 4.91 11.52
C HIS A 28 -3.28 5.67 10.36
N MET A 29 -4.45 6.24 10.59
CA MET A 29 -5.18 7.08 9.62
C MET A 29 -5.66 8.37 10.30
N LYS A 30 -5.98 9.41 9.52
CA LYS A 30 -6.39 10.71 10.10
C LYS A 30 -7.56 10.55 11.09
N ASN A 31 -8.51 9.70 10.74
CA ASN A 31 -9.72 9.38 11.49
C ASN A 31 -9.56 8.17 12.44
N ASP A 32 -8.35 7.62 12.56
CA ASP A 32 -8.01 6.51 13.43
C ASP A 32 -6.53 6.61 13.85
N GLN A 33 -6.27 7.54 14.77
CA GLN A 33 -4.91 7.79 15.27
C GLN A 33 -4.41 6.66 16.16
N ALA A 34 -5.31 5.99 16.89
CA ALA A 34 -4.97 4.84 17.73
C ALA A 34 -4.76 3.56 16.90
N GLY A 35 -5.30 3.48 15.68
CA GLY A 35 -5.13 2.33 14.78
C GLY A 35 -5.97 1.12 15.20
N GLU A 36 -7.07 1.38 15.92
CA GLU A 36 -7.95 0.39 16.53
C GLU A 36 -9.08 -0.05 15.59
N ARG A 37 -9.36 0.73 14.54
CA ARG A 37 -10.40 0.37 13.59
C ARG A 37 -9.92 -0.75 12.68
N ARG A 38 -10.89 -1.50 12.16
CA ARG A 38 -10.65 -2.50 11.12
C ARG A 38 -9.93 -1.83 9.95
N ARG A 39 -8.80 -2.41 9.55
CA ARG A 39 -7.91 -1.82 8.55
C ARG A 39 -8.24 -2.39 7.18
N ASP A 40 -8.89 -1.58 6.35
CA ASP A 40 -9.15 -1.96 4.96
C ASP A 40 -7.89 -1.71 4.11
N PRO A 41 -7.34 -2.74 3.46
CA PRO A 41 -6.14 -2.59 2.64
C PRO A 41 -6.38 -1.66 1.45
N ARG A 42 -5.33 -0.97 1.02
CA ARG A 42 -5.30 -0.28 -0.28
C ARG A 42 -4.77 -1.25 -1.33
N HIS A 43 -5.59 -1.54 -2.33
CA HIS A 43 -5.19 -2.40 -3.44
C HIS A 43 -4.40 -1.61 -4.48
N ILE A 44 -3.30 -2.22 -4.93
CA ILE A 44 -2.40 -1.74 -5.97
C ILE A 44 -2.34 -2.87 -7.00
N TYR A 45 -2.66 -2.55 -8.25
CA TYR A 45 -2.69 -3.49 -9.35
C TYR A 45 -1.48 -3.31 -10.24
N ALA A 46 -1.05 -4.40 -10.88
CA ALA A 46 -0.02 -4.33 -11.91
C ALA A 46 -0.58 -3.60 -13.14
N ASN A 47 0.24 -2.74 -13.75
CA ASN A 47 -0.04 -2.15 -15.04
C ASN A 47 0.96 -2.70 -16.08
N PRO A 48 0.67 -3.85 -16.71
CA PRO A 48 1.59 -4.45 -17.69
C PRO A 48 1.68 -3.65 -19.00
N LEU A 49 0.69 -2.81 -19.30
CA LEU A 49 0.69 -2.00 -20.51
C LEU A 49 1.59 -0.76 -20.39
N GLN A 50 1.80 -0.26 -19.17
CA GLN A 50 2.69 0.87 -18.88
C GLN A 50 3.55 0.52 -17.65
N PRO A 51 4.60 -0.29 -17.83
CA PRO A 51 5.42 -0.78 -16.72
C PRO A 51 6.20 0.33 -16.01
N ASP A 52 6.54 1.40 -16.72
CA ASP A 52 7.26 2.58 -16.23
C ASP A 52 6.54 3.32 -15.10
N VAL A 53 5.20 3.26 -15.07
CA VAL A 53 4.37 3.84 -13.99
C VAL A 53 3.84 2.79 -13.01
N CYS A 54 4.19 1.50 -13.17
CA CYS A 54 3.68 0.42 -12.35
C CYS A 54 4.37 0.40 -10.97
N PRO A 55 3.65 0.66 -9.86
CA PRO A 55 4.28 0.73 -8.54
C PRO A 55 4.81 -0.62 -8.06
N ILE A 56 4.16 -1.72 -8.46
CA ILE A 56 4.60 -3.08 -8.10
C ILE A 56 5.95 -3.39 -8.75
N LEU A 57 6.11 -3.01 -10.02
CA LEU A 57 7.39 -3.17 -10.70
C LEU A 57 8.45 -2.28 -10.07
N GLY A 58 8.14 -0.99 -9.85
CA GLY A 58 9.07 -0.04 -9.25
C GLY A 58 9.60 -0.48 -7.87
N LEU A 59 8.78 -1.15 -7.06
CA LEU A 59 9.20 -1.71 -5.77
C LEU A 59 9.99 -3.03 -5.87
N ALA A 60 9.89 -3.75 -7.01
CA ALA A 60 10.55 -5.04 -7.18
C ALA A 60 11.96 -4.92 -7.78
N VAL A 61 12.24 -3.84 -8.51
CA VAL A 61 13.53 -3.61 -9.19
C VAL A 61 14.45 -2.62 -8.48
N LEU A 62 13.92 -1.83 -7.54
CA LEU A 62 14.70 -0.94 -6.67
C LEU A 62 14.99 -1.62 -5.32
#